data_AF-A0A6V7JML3-F1
#
_entry.id   AF-A0A6V7JML3-F1
#
_cell.length_a   1.000
_cell.length_b   1.000
_cell.length_c   1.000
_cell.angle_alpha   90.00
_cell.angle_beta   90.00
_cell.angle_gamma   90.00
#
_symmetry.space_group_name_H-M   'P 1'
#
loop_
_entity.id
_entity.type
_entity.pdbx_description
1 polymer ?
#
loop_
_entity_poly.entity_id
_entity_poly.type
_entity_poly.pdbx_seq_one_letter_code
_entity_poly.pdbx_strand_id
1 'polypeptide(L)'
;MVTPGYDQDPASGVADYTTHQDQAQFEADKRAVYKHPLFPLLALLFERCEQATQSSDNSTSESFNMDIQAFVQHQERDRKPFLINDPEIDGL
;
A
#
# COMPACT_ATOMS: atom_id res chain seq x y z
N MET A 1 24.88 -51.59 -16.27
CA MET A 1 25.33 -50.74 -15.16
C MET A 1 24.48 -49.47 -15.17
N VAL A 2 23.64 -49.39 -14.14
CA VAL A 2 22.72 -48.34 -13.67
C VAL A 2 22.60 -47.03 -14.48
N THR A 3 21.39 -46.74 -14.97
CA THR A 3 20.92 -45.38 -15.25
C THR A 3 20.68 -44.67 -13.91
N PRO A 4 21.22 -43.47 -13.65
CA PRO A 4 20.89 -42.75 -12.43
C PRO A 4 19.48 -42.14 -12.61
N GLY A 5 18.49 -42.77 -11.97
CA GLY A 5 17.22 -42.13 -11.70
C GLY A 5 17.46 -41.03 -10.68
N TYR A 6 17.34 -39.77 -11.12
CA TYR A 6 17.11 -38.67 -10.20
C TYR A 6 15.70 -38.87 -9.64
N ASP A 7 15.62 -39.30 -8.40
CA ASP A 7 14.41 -39.20 -7.59
C ASP A 7 14.21 -37.70 -7.32
N GLN A 8 13.47 -37.04 -8.21
CA GLN A 8 13.11 -35.64 -8.06
C GLN A 8 11.96 -35.60 -7.04
N ASP A 9 12.32 -35.48 -5.77
CA ASP A 9 11.35 -35.30 -4.69
C ASP A 9 10.49 -34.05 -4.98
N PRO A 10 9.18 -34.19 -5.27
CA PRO A 10 8.34 -33.08 -5.72
C PRO A 10 8.08 -32.05 -4.62
N ALA A 11 8.47 -32.32 -3.37
CA ALA A 11 8.19 -31.47 -2.22
C ALA A 11 9.11 -30.24 -2.09
N SER A 12 10.36 -30.31 -2.55
CA SER A 12 11.30 -29.18 -2.43
C SER A 12 11.04 -28.05 -3.45
N GLY A 13 10.43 -28.37 -4.59
CA GLY A 13 10.04 -27.37 -5.59
C GLY A 13 8.81 -26.57 -5.18
N VAL A 14 7.83 -27.17 -4.50
CA VAL A 14 6.60 -26.45 -4.15
C VAL A 14 6.80 -25.40 -3.06
N ALA A 15 7.65 -25.65 -2.05
CA ALA A 15 7.87 -24.70 -0.96
C ALA A 15 8.52 -23.38 -1.41
N ASP A 16 9.45 -23.45 -2.37
CA ASP A 16 10.12 -22.28 -2.93
C ASP A 16 9.15 -21.45 -3.79
N TYR A 17 8.32 -22.11 -4.62
CA TYR A 17 7.34 -21.45 -5.46
C TYR A 17 6.21 -20.79 -4.65
N THR A 18 5.75 -21.41 -3.56
CA THR A 18 4.73 -20.82 -2.69
C THR A 18 5.25 -19.53 -2.05
N THR A 19 6.47 -19.56 -1.50
CA THR A 19 7.10 -18.37 -0.90
C THR A 19 7.29 -17.24 -1.91
N HIS A 20 7.69 -17.57 -3.14
CA HIS A 20 7.82 -16.60 -4.23
C HIS A 20 6.47 -16.02 -4.69
N GLN A 21 5.39 -16.83 -4.70
CA GLN A 21 4.04 -16.34 -5.00
C GLN A 21 3.50 -15.43 -3.90
N ASP A 22 3.70 -15.76 -2.63
CA ASP A 22 3.31 -14.93 -1.50
C ASP A 22 4.04 -13.58 -1.53
N GLN A 23 5.33 -13.58 -1.84
CA GLN A 23 6.12 -12.35 -2.02
C GLN A 23 5.60 -11.50 -3.18
N ALA A 24 5.28 -12.12 -4.33
CA ALA A 24 4.73 -11.42 -5.48
C ALA A 24 3.35 -10.81 -5.19
N GLN A 25 2.51 -11.53 -4.44
CA GLN A 25 1.21 -11.05 -4.00
C GLN A 25 1.36 -9.84 -3.06
N PHE A 26 2.21 -9.95 -2.05
CA PHE A 26 2.49 -8.84 -1.13
C PHE A 26 2.98 -7.57 -1.85
N GLU A 27 3.85 -7.73 -2.87
CA GLU A 27 4.30 -6.60 -3.68
C GLU A 27 3.18 -5.99 -4.54
N ALA A 28 2.28 -6.82 -5.06
CA ALA A 28 1.11 -6.37 -5.80
C ALA A 28 0.16 -5.57 -4.90
N ASP A 29 -0.14 -6.07 -3.70
CA ASP A 29 -1.00 -5.42 -2.71
C ASP A 29 -0.41 -4.08 -2.27
N LYS A 30 0.88 -4.08 -1.92
CA LYS A 30 1.63 -2.86 -1.60
C LYS A 30 1.54 -1.84 -2.74
N ARG A 31 1.66 -2.27 -3.99
CA ARG A 31 1.55 -1.39 -5.16
C ARG A 31 0.12 -0.88 -5.37
N ALA A 32 -0.90 -1.67 -5.05
CA ALA A 32 -2.29 -1.25 -5.10
C ALA A 32 -2.55 -0.12 -4.09
N VAL A 33 -2.08 -0.29 -2.85
CA VAL A 33 -2.18 0.73 -1.79
C VAL A 33 -1.50 2.04 -2.20
N TYR A 34 -0.27 2.00 -2.74
CA TYR A 34 0.43 3.22 -3.18
C TYR A 34 -0.21 3.93 -4.36
N LYS A 35 -0.96 3.21 -5.19
CA LYS A 35 -1.71 3.79 -6.32
C LYS A 35 -3.08 4.32 -5.90
N HIS A 36 -3.51 4.04 -4.68
CA HIS A 36 -4.82 4.43 -4.21
C HIS A 36 -4.94 5.96 -4.18
N PRO A 37 -6.04 6.55 -4.68
CA PRO A 37 -6.23 8.00 -4.72
C PRO A 37 -6.13 8.67 -3.35
N LEU A 38 -6.46 7.96 -2.26
CA LEU A 38 -6.33 8.48 -0.88
C LEU A 38 -4.90 8.41 -0.32
N PHE A 39 -3.99 7.65 -0.93
CA PHE A 39 -2.64 7.46 -0.40
C PHE A 39 -1.89 8.79 -0.12
N PRO A 40 -1.92 9.80 -1.01
CA PRO A 40 -1.28 11.08 -0.74
C PRO A 40 -1.83 11.78 0.52
N LEU A 41 -3.14 11.69 0.76
CA LEU A 41 -3.77 12.29 1.94
C LEU A 41 -3.40 11.53 3.22
N LEU A 42 -3.38 10.20 3.17
CA LEU A 42 -2.97 9.35 4.29
C LEU A 42 -1.50 9.55 4.66
N ALA A 43 -0.62 9.68 3.65
CA ALA A 43 0.80 9.97 3.87
C ALA A 43 0.99 11.31 4.62
N LEU A 44 0.26 12.35 4.22
CA LEU A 44 0.27 13.64 4.91
C LEU A 44 -0.26 13.51 6.35
N LEU A 45 -1.33 12.76 6.57
CA LEU A 45 -1.87 12.52 7.91
C LEU A 45 -0.82 11.86 8.82
N PHE A 46 -0.13 10.83 8.35
CA PHE A 46 0.90 10.15 9.14
C PHE A 46 2.07 11.06 9.48
N GLU A 47 2.50 11.91 8.55
CA GLU A 47 3.52 12.94 8.81
C GLU A 47 3.08 13.91 9.92
N ARG A 48 1.82 14.36 9.91
CA ARG A 48 1.28 15.22 10.99
C ARG A 48 1.19 14.48 12.33
N CYS A 49 0.80 13.21 12.32
CA CYS A 49 0.76 12.38 13.53
C CYS A 49 2.16 12.19 14.13
N GLU A 50 3.17 11.94 13.29
CA GLU A 50 4.56 11.84 13.73
C GLU A 50 5.02 13.14 14.39
N GLN A 51 4.80 14.29 13.75
CA GLN A 51 5.18 15.61 14.29
C GLN A 51 4.49 15.90 15.63
N ALA A 52 3.20 15.57 15.75
CA ALA A 52 2.41 15.78 16.96
C ALA A 52 2.86 14.88 18.13
N THR A 53 3.52 13.75 17.86
CA THR A 53 4.05 12.85 18.90
C THR A 53 5.50 13.18 19.28
N GLN A 54 6.27 13.78 18.36
CA GLN A 54 7.67 14.15 18.59
C GLN A 54 7.86 15.55 19.18
N SER A 55 6.90 16.46 18.99
CA SER A 55 7.00 17.85 19.43
C SER A 55 5.70 18.33 20.09
N SER A 56 5.81 19.14 21.15
CA SER A 56 4.65 19.84 21.74
C SER A 56 4.25 21.10 20.95
N ASP A 57 4.90 21.33 19.81
CA ASP A 57 4.58 22.42 18.92
C ASP A 57 3.32 22.03 18.18
N ASN A 58 2.22 22.65 18.60
CA ASN A 58 0.89 22.50 18.04
C ASN A 58 0.87 23.06 16.62
N SER A 59 1.56 22.43 15.68
CA SER A 59 1.38 22.68 14.27
C SER A 59 -0.11 22.43 13.97
N THR A 60 -0.79 23.53 13.63
CA THR A 60 -2.23 23.63 13.78
C THR A 60 -2.93 22.65 12.85
N SER A 61 -3.93 21.96 13.37
CA SER A 61 -4.92 21.21 12.59
C SER A 61 -5.48 22.02 11.41
N GLU A 62 -5.43 23.36 11.48
CA GLU A 62 -5.73 24.29 10.40
C GLU A 62 -4.89 24.09 9.14
N SER A 63 -3.58 23.83 9.27
CA SER A 63 -2.71 23.55 8.12
C SER A 63 -3.14 22.26 7.42
N PHE A 64 -3.45 21.23 8.20
CA PHE A 64 -3.94 19.95 7.66
C PHE A 64 -5.33 20.08 7.01
N ASN A 65 -6.22 20.91 7.57
CA ASN A 65 -7.52 21.20 6.94
C ASN A 65 -7.34 21.85 5.55
N MET A 66 -6.36 22.74 5.39
CA MET A 66 -6.06 23.34 4.09
C MET A 66 -5.49 22.31 3.11
N ASP A 67 -4.63 21.40 3.57
CA ASP A 67 -4.11 20.28 2.78
C ASP A 67 -5.26 19.36 2.29
N ILE A 68 -6.23 19.03 3.16
CA ILE A 68 -7.43 18.26 2.79
C ILE A 68 -8.22 18.97 1.70
N GLN A 69 -8.47 20.28 1.85
CA GLN A 69 -9.21 21.05 0.85
C GLN A 69 -8.48 21.07 -0.50
N ALA A 70 -7.16 21.26 -0.49
CA ALA A 70 -6.35 21.23 -1.70
C ALA A 70 -6.40 19.86 -2.39
N PHE A 71 -6.39 18.78 -1.61
CA PHE A 71 -6.55 17.42 -2.12
C PHE A 71 -7.91 17.19 -2.78
N VAL A 72 -9.01 17.58 -2.11
CA VAL A 72 -10.38 17.47 -2.66
C VAL A 72 -10.52 18.24 -3.97
N GLN A 73 -10.05 19.48 -4.01
CA GLN A 73 -10.08 20.30 -5.23
C GLN A 73 -9.27 19.67 -6.37
N HIS A 74 -8.12 19.07 -6.08
CA HIS A 74 -7.34 18.33 -7.07
C HIS A 74 -8.10 17.14 -7.65
N GLN A 75 -8.76 16.35 -6.79
CA GLN A 75 -9.55 15.18 -7.21
C GLN A 75 -10.74 15.58 -8.09
N GLU A 76 -11.46 16.63 -7.70
CA GLU A 76 -12.59 17.15 -8.49
C GLU A 76 -12.13 17.67 -9.87
N ARG A 77 -11.02 18.41 -9.91
CA ARG A 77 -10.44 18.93 -11.15
C ARG A 77 -10.01 17.79 -12.08
N ASP A 78 -9.35 16.78 -11.53
CA ASP A 78 -8.86 15.62 -12.29
C ASP A 78 -10.00 14.62 -12.61
N ARG A 79 -11.22 14.85 -12.10
CA ARG A 79 -12.40 13.97 -12.19
C ARG A 79 -12.10 12.54 -11.73
N LYS A 80 -11.19 12.39 -10.76
CA LYS A 80 -10.83 11.09 -10.20
C LYS A 80 -11.74 10.77 -9.01
N PRO A 81 -12.28 9.55 -8.92
CA PRO A 81 -13.03 9.14 -7.75
C PRO A 81 -12.09 8.99 -6.54
N PHE A 82 -12.61 9.25 -5.34
CA PHE A 82 -11.87 9.04 -4.09
C PHE A 82 -11.64 7.57 -3.76
N LEU A 83 -12.43 6.67 -4.36
CA LEU A 83 -12.40 5.22 -4.17
C LEU A 83 -12.24 4.55 -5.53
N ILE A 84 -11.60 3.39 -5.56
CA ILE A 84 -11.35 2.65 -6.81
C ILE A 84 -12.37 1.53 -7.06
N ASN A 85 -13.39 1.38 -6.19
CA ASN A 85 -14.39 0.31 -6.20
C ASN A 85 -13.79 -1.08 -5.96
N ASP A 86 -12.72 -1.13 -5.15
CA ASP A 86 -12.09 -2.35 -4.71
C ASP A 86 -12.25 -2.40 -3.18
N PRO A 87 -13.21 -3.17 -2.64
CA PRO A 87 -13.52 -3.15 -1.21
C PRO A 87 -12.36 -3.62 -0.34
N GLU A 88 -11.43 -4.42 -0.87
CA GLU A 88 -10.26 -4.87 -0.13
C GLU A 88 -9.27 -3.72 0.05
N ILE A 89 -9.11 -2.86 -0.97
CA ILE A 89 -8.17 -1.72 -0.95
C ILE A 89 -8.82 -0.44 -0.40
N ASP A 90 -10.11 -0.22 -0.69
CA ASP A 90 -10.91 0.92 -0.23
C ASP A 90 -11.18 0.82 1.29
N GLY A 91 -11.13 -0.38 1.87
CA GLY A 91 -11.36 -0.66 3.29
C GLY A 91 -10.11 -0.74 4.17
N LEU A 92 -8.91 -0.53 3.62
CA LEU A 92 -7.66 -0.40 4.40
C LEU A 92 -7.73 0.77 5.39
#